data_AF-A0A6P0IS04-F1
#
_entry.id   AF-A0A6P0IS04-F1
#
_cell.length_a   1.000
_cell.length_b   1.000
_cell.length_c   1.000
_cell.angle_alpha   90.00
_cell.angle_beta   90.00
_cell.angle_gamma   90.00
#
_symmetry.space_group_name_H-M   'P 1'
#
loop_
_entity.id
_entity.type
_entity.pdbx_description
1 polymer ?
#
loop_
_entity_poly.entity_id
_entity_poly.type
_entity_poly.pdbx_seq_one_letter_code
_entity_poly.pdbx_strand_id
1 'polypeptide(L)'
;YEEQVEISRDLVSQLSLGNIFYSMKVFTENRLEVVDQFKSSIYSEPAVVPTMEWLKTEPPKTPGNVRARDGKLSWQKVCDGEICYWTLYRQQDGVWRLYKILNSATLEIALESGIYALSAVDRIGNESLGVVVSLG
;
A
#
# COMPACT_ATOMS: atom_id res chain seq x y z
N TYR A 1 -3.63 21.78 12.87
CA TYR A 1 -4.46 20.66 12.37
C TYR A 1 -4.03 19.33 12.98
N GLU A 2 -2.75 19.18 13.35
CA GLU A 2 -2.21 17.97 13.99
C GLU A 2 -2.90 17.67 15.33
N GLU A 3 -2.99 18.64 16.24
CA GLU A 3 -3.71 18.49 17.52
C GLU A 3 -5.17 18.03 17.33
N GLN A 4 -5.83 18.46 16.25
CA GLN A 4 -7.21 18.04 15.95
C GLN A 4 -7.28 16.56 15.53
N VAL A 5 -6.25 16.06 14.85
CA VAL A 5 -6.13 14.64 14.52
C VAL A 5 -5.89 13.83 15.79
N GLU A 6 -5.00 14.30 16.67
CA GLU A 6 -4.67 13.66 17.94
C GLU A 6 -5.88 13.55 18.87
N ILE A 7 -6.61 14.66 19.08
CA ILE A 7 -7.84 14.66 19.88
C ILE A 7 -8.83 13.59 19.38
N SER A 8 -9.01 13.48 18.06
CA SER A 8 -9.91 12.47 17.48
C SER A 8 -9.42 11.04 17.75
N ARG A 9 -8.11 10.80 17.72
CA ARG A 9 -7.49 9.48 17.98
C ARG A 9 -7.57 9.10 19.46
N ASP A 10 -7.41 10.07 20.36
CA ASP A 10 -7.52 9.85 21.82
C ASP A 10 -8.93 9.44 22.24
N LEU A 11 -9.95 9.82 21.44
CA LEU A 11 -11.35 9.48 21.66
C LEU A 11 -11.76 8.12 21.07
N VAL A 12 -10.80 7.24 20.71
CA VAL A 12 -11.09 5.89 20.19
C VAL A 12 -11.99 5.06 21.12
N SER A 13 -11.84 5.23 22.44
CA SER A 13 -12.67 4.58 23.46
C SER A 13 -14.14 5.02 23.41
N GLN A 14 -14.41 6.17 22.79
CA GLN A 14 -15.74 6.73 22.56
C GLN A 14 -16.20 6.51 21.11
N LEU A 15 -15.59 5.55 20.40
CA LEU A 15 -15.90 5.19 19.01
C LEU A 15 -15.55 6.29 17.98
N SER A 16 -14.62 7.18 18.31
CA SER A 16 -13.97 8.05 17.32
C SER A 16 -12.91 7.24 16.56
N LEU A 17 -13.33 6.60 15.46
CA LEU A 17 -12.50 5.64 14.70
C LEU A 17 -11.81 6.25 13.46
N GLY A 18 -11.85 7.57 13.31
CA GLY A 18 -11.26 8.24 12.15
C GLY A 18 -11.44 9.75 12.19
N ASN A 19 -11.15 10.38 11.07
CA ASN A 19 -11.20 11.84 10.92
C ASN A 19 -11.99 12.21 9.67
N ILE A 20 -12.82 13.25 9.77
CA ILE A 20 -13.46 13.90 8.63
C ILE A 20 -12.79 15.26 8.48
N PHE A 21 -12.30 15.56 7.28
CA PHE A 21 -11.62 16.82 7.01
C PHE A 21 -12.47 17.74 6.14
N TYR A 22 -12.55 19.01 6.53
CA TYR A 22 -13.23 20.05 5.76
C TYR A 22 -12.42 21.35 5.78
N SER A 23 -12.26 22.08 4.66
CA SER A 23 -12.72 21.77 3.30
C SER A 23 -11.61 21.15 2.44
N MET A 24 -11.97 20.47 1.34
CA MET A 24 -11.00 19.87 0.42
C MET A 24 -10.01 20.90 -0.17
N LYS A 25 -10.42 22.17 -0.28
CA LYS A 25 -9.59 23.27 -0.80
C LYS A 25 -8.26 23.41 -0.05
N VAL A 26 -8.25 23.14 1.25
CA VAL A 26 -7.04 23.17 2.09
C VAL A 26 -6.00 22.15 1.62
N PHE A 27 -6.44 20.96 1.22
CA PHE A 27 -5.57 19.90 0.69
C PHE A 27 -5.17 20.15 -0.76
N THR A 28 -6.11 20.55 -1.61
CA THR A 28 -5.82 20.84 -3.03
C THR A 28 -4.79 21.95 -3.18
N GLU A 29 -4.87 22.99 -2.35
CA GLU A 29 -3.92 24.12 -2.36
C GLU A 29 -2.70 23.88 -1.44
N ASN A 30 -2.62 22.72 -0.78
CA ASN A 30 -1.62 22.39 0.22
C ASN A 30 -1.35 23.54 1.22
N ARG A 31 -2.43 24.15 1.74
CA ARG A 31 -2.30 25.30 2.64
C ARG A 31 -1.57 24.88 3.91
N LEU A 32 -0.63 25.71 4.35
CA LEU A 32 0.19 25.44 5.54
C LEU A 32 0.91 24.07 5.47
N GLU A 33 1.23 23.62 4.25
CA GLU A 33 1.97 22.37 4.00
C GLU A 33 1.28 21.13 4.60
N VAL A 34 -0.05 21.17 4.74
CA VAL A 34 -0.84 20.12 5.39
C VAL A 34 -0.68 18.75 4.71
N VAL A 35 -0.56 18.71 3.37
CA VAL A 35 -0.37 17.47 2.63
C VAL A 35 1.02 16.91 2.89
N ASP A 36 2.02 17.77 3.02
CA ASP A 36 3.39 17.36 3.29
C ASP A 36 3.52 16.82 4.71
N GLN A 37 2.96 17.49 5.72
CA GLN A 37 2.92 16.98 7.10
C GLN A 37 2.12 15.69 7.23
N PHE A 38 1.03 15.56 6.47
CA PHE A 38 0.26 14.31 6.46
C PHE A 38 1.09 13.16 5.91
N LYS A 39 1.84 13.37 4.83
CA LYS A 39 2.70 12.34 4.25
C LYS A 39 3.94 12.03 5.07
N SER A 40 4.49 13.00 5.80
CA SER A 40 5.75 12.83 6.53
C SER A 40 5.55 12.33 7.96
N SER A 41 4.44 12.68 8.61
CA SER A 41 4.25 12.51 10.06
C SER A 41 2.94 11.80 10.42
N ILE A 42 1.80 12.31 9.94
CA ILE A 42 0.48 11.87 10.46
C ILE A 42 -0.03 10.57 9.83
N TYR A 43 0.23 10.39 8.53
CA TYR A 43 -0.16 9.26 7.67
C TYR A 43 1.05 8.82 6.83
N SER A 44 2.17 8.56 7.50
CA SER A 44 3.45 8.22 6.86
C SER A 44 3.49 6.81 6.25
N GLU A 45 2.60 5.93 6.70
CA GLU A 45 2.56 4.54 6.24
C GLU A 45 1.70 4.38 4.98
N PRO A 46 2.16 3.63 3.96
CA PRO A 46 1.33 3.28 2.83
C PRO A 46 0.09 2.50 3.28
N ALA A 47 -1.06 2.80 2.67
CA ALA A 47 -2.31 2.11 2.94
C ALA A 47 -2.98 1.69 1.62
N VAL A 48 -3.51 0.47 1.59
CA VAL A 48 -4.32 -0.05 0.49
C VAL A 48 -5.79 0.26 0.72
N VAL A 49 -6.58 0.21 -0.36
CA VAL A 49 -8.04 0.31 -0.25
C VAL A 49 -8.55 -0.95 0.48
N PRO A 50 -9.48 -0.83 1.44
CA PRO A 50 -10.08 -1.99 2.09
C PRO A 50 -10.73 -2.94 1.07
N THR A 51 -10.66 -4.24 1.34
CA THR A 51 -11.32 -5.27 0.53
C THR A 51 -12.84 -5.05 0.56
N MET A 52 -13.45 -4.99 -0.63
CA MET A 52 -14.91 -4.94 -0.76
C MET A 52 -15.47 -6.35 -0.92
N GLU A 53 -15.35 -7.15 0.15
CA GLU A 53 -15.66 -8.59 0.15
C GLU A 53 -17.10 -8.91 -0.27
N TRP A 54 -18.02 -7.95 -0.14
CA TRP A 54 -19.42 -8.10 -0.56
C TRP A 54 -19.63 -8.08 -2.08
N LEU A 55 -18.64 -7.67 -2.88
CA LEU A 55 -18.74 -7.65 -4.34
C LEU A 55 -18.20 -8.92 -4.98
N LYS A 56 -17.00 -9.33 -4.59
CA LYS A 56 -16.30 -10.52 -5.08
C LYS A 56 -15.11 -10.81 -4.16
N THR A 57 -14.85 -12.08 -3.91
CA THR A 57 -13.81 -12.55 -2.99
C THR A 57 -12.63 -13.25 -3.66
N GLU A 58 -12.74 -13.63 -4.94
CA GLU A 58 -11.62 -14.31 -5.62
C GLU A 58 -10.51 -13.30 -5.94
N PRO A 59 -9.30 -13.49 -5.40
CA PRO A 59 -8.19 -12.60 -5.66
C PRO A 59 -7.63 -12.79 -7.08
N PRO A 60 -6.88 -11.80 -7.60
CA PRO A 60 -6.18 -11.95 -8.87
C PRO A 60 -5.12 -13.05 -8.79
N LYS A 61 -4.69 -13.53 -9.97
CA LYS A 61 -3.54 -14.43 -10.07
C LYS A 61 -2.28 -13.75 -9.53
N THR A 62 -1.41 -14.54 -8.93
CA THR A 62 -0.10 -14.07 -8.46
C THR A 62 0.73 -13.54 -9.63
N PRO A 63 1.65 -12.57 -9.39
CA PRO A 63 2.59 -12.13 -10.41
C PRO A 63 3.40 -13.31 -10.98
N GLY A 64 3.61 -13.31 -12.29
CA GLY A 64 4.36 -14.36 -12.99
C GLY A 64 5.84 -14.04 -13.07
N ASN A 65 6.69 -15.06 -13.18
CA ASN A 65 8.13 -14.91 -13.43
C ASN A 65 8.83 -13.89 -12.51
N VAL A 66 8.45 -13.87 -11.23
CA VAL A 66 9.06 -12.98 -10.23
C VAL A 66 10.53 -13.35 -10.03
N ARG A 67 11.43 -12.39 -10.24
CA ARG A 67 12.89 -12.59 -10.21
C ARG A 67 13.59 -11.43 -9.54
N ALA A 68 14.47 -11.77 -8.59
CA ALA A 68 15.45 -10.85 -8.02
C ALA A 68 16.80 -11.05 -8.70
N ARG A 69 17.38 -9.99 -9.24
CA ARG A 69 18.73 -9.99 -9.82
C ARG A 69 19.32 -8.59 -9.81
N ASP A 70 20.60 -8.46 -9.49
CA ASP A 70 21.37 -7.21 -9.59
C ASP A 70 20.70 -6.01 -8.89
N GLY A 71 20.18 -6.21 -7.67
CA GLY A 71 19.50 -5.16 -6.90
C GLY A 71 18.11 -4.78 -7.44
N LYS A 72 17.55 -5.59 -8.34
CA LYS A 72 16.25 -5.35 -8.96
C LYS A 72 15.31 -6.51 -8.79
N LEU A 73 14.04 -6.19 -8.55
CA LEU A 73 12.92 -7.12 -8.63
C LEU A 73 12.18 -6.89 -9.94
N SER A 74 11.94 -7.94 -10.71
CA SER A 74 11.16 -7.91 -11.95
C SER A 74 10.10 -9.01 -11.96
N TRP A 75 8.98 -8.78 -12.65
CA TRP A 75 7.86 -9.73 -12.74
C TRP A 75 7.07 -9.51 -14.03
N GLN A 76 6.11 -10.38 -14.26
CA GLN A 76 5.19 -10.34 -15.40
C GLN A 76 3.75 -10.35 -14.92
N LYS A 77 2.89 -9.68 -15.69
CA LYS A 77 1.45 -9.74 -15.49
C LYS A 77 0.91 -11.07 -16.02
N VAL A 78 0.24 -11.85 -15.16
CA VAL A 78 -0.49 -13.06 -15.56
C VAL A 78 -1.95 -12.68 -15.71
N CYS A 79 -2.43 -12.56 -16.95
CA CYS A 79 -3.77 -12.03 -17.23
C CYS A 79 -4.86 -13.09 -17.01
N ASP A 80 -5.73 -12.84 -16.02
CA ASP A 80 -7.08 -13.42 -15.90
C ASP A 80 -8.00 -12.49 -15.08
N GLY A 81 -7.82 -11.17 -15.27
CA GLY A 81 -8.47 -10.14 -14.48
C GLY A 81 -7.74 -8.80 -14.54
N GLU A 82 -8.42 -7.74 -14.11
CA GLU A 82 -7.88 -6.39 -14.09
C GLU A 82 -7.07 -6.14 -12.81
N ILE A 83 -5.75 -6.33 -12.88
CA ILE A 83 -4.82 -5.87 -11.84
C ILE A 83 -4.73 -4.35 -11.89
N CYS A 84 -5.02 -3.69 -10.76
CA CYS A 84 -4.98 -2.24 -10.62
C CYS A 84 -3.65 -1.74 -10.06
N TYR A 85 -3.06 -2.48 -9.13
CA TYR A 85 -1.76 -2.14 -8.53
C TYR A 85 -1.08 -3.40 -7.97
N TRP A 86 0.17 -3.22 -7.58
CA TRP A 86 0.96 -4.22 -6.87
C TRP A 86 1.26 -3.73 -5.46
N THR A 87 1.26 -4.65 -4.52
CA THR A 87 1.74 -4.43 -3.16
C THR A 87 3.07 -5.15 -3.01
N LEU A 88 4.03 -4.46 -2.41
CA LEU A 88 5.33 -5.01 -2.07
C LEU A 88 5.50 -4.92 -0.56
N TYR A 89 5.58 -6.07 0.09
CA TYR A 89 5.89 -6.16 1.51
C TYR A 89 7.37 -6.44 1.70
N ARG A 90 7.96 -5.89 2.76
CA ARG A 90 9.31 -6.21 3.22
C ARG A 90 9.20 -6.94 4.55
N GLN A 91 9.94 -8.03 4.70
CA GLN A 91 10.04 -8.71 5.99
C GLN A 91 11.06 -7.97 6.87
N GLN A 92 10.63 -7.60 8.08
CA GLN A 92 11.46 -6.96 9.10
C GLN A 92 11.16 -7.65 10.43
N ASP A 93 12.18 -8.22 11.07
CA ASP A 93 12.06 -8.91 12.36
C ASP A 93 10.97 -10.00 12.37
N GLY A 94 10.84 -10.73 11.26
CA GLY A 94 9.82 -11.78 11.08
C GLY A 94 8.41 -11.26 10.78
N VAL A 95 8.21 -9.95 10.71
CA VAL A 95 6.92 -9.31 10.40
C VAL A 95 6.93 -8.75 8.99
N TRP A 96 5.87 -9.02 8.23
CA TRP A 96 5.65 -8.41 6.91
C TRP A 96 5.05 -7.02 7.08
N ARG A 97 5.73 -6.00 6.55
CA ARG A 97 5.22 -4.62 6.50
C ARG A 97 5.06 -4.19 5.05
N LEU A 98 3.95 -3.52 4.76
CA LEU A 98 3.72 -2.94 3.43
C LEU A 98 4.79 -1.89 3.17
N TYR A 99 5.64 -2.15 2.18
CA TYR A 99 6.79 -1.31 1.88
C TYR A 99 6.49 -0.34 0.74
N LYS A 100 5.87 -0.81 -0.34
CA LYS A 100 5.49 0.03 -1.49
C LYS A 100 4.17 -0.43 -2.11
N ILE A 101 3.45 0.54 -2.67
CA ILE A 101 2.35 0.31 -3.61
C ILE A 101 2.81 0.80 -4.98
N LEU A 102 2.70 -0.05 -5.99
CA LEU A 102 3.18 0.23 -7.35
C LEU A 102 2.01 0.21 -8.31
N ASN A 103 2.00 1.11 -9.30
CA ASN A 103 0.96 1.09 -10.33
C ASN A 103 1.02 -0.23 -11.14
N SER A 104 -0.10 -0.63 -11.73
CA SER A 104 -0.19 -1.89 -12.50
C SER A 104 0.77 -1.99 -13.69
N ALA A 105 1.26 -0.85 -14.22
CA ALA A 105 2.23 -0.81 -15.32
C ALA A 105 3.67 -1.06 -14.87
N THR A 106 3.96 -0.96 -13.57
CA THR A 106 5.29 -1.24 -13.03
C THR A 106 5.52 -2.75 -13.05
N LEU A 107 6.59 -3.18 -13.70
CA LEU A 107 7.00 -4.59 -13.81
C LEU A 107 8.45 -4.83 -13.36
N GLU A 108 9.15 -3.76 -12.97
CA GLU A 108 10.49 -3.81 -12.41
C GLU A 108 10.67 -2.66 -11.41
N ILE A 109 11.41 -2.89 -10.34
CA ILE A 109 11.84 -1.87 -9.37
C ILE A 109 13.20 -2.20 -8.78
N ALA A 110 14.03 -1.18 -8.55
CA ALA A 110 15.25 -1.30 -7.78
C ALA A 110 14.93 -1.37 -6.27
N LEU A 111 15.55 -2.32 -5.57
CA LEU A 111 15.36 -2.56 -4.15
C LEU A 111 16.70 -2.75 -3.46
N GLU A 112 16.72 -2.46 -2.17
CA GLU A 112 17.81 -2.83 -1.28
C GLU A 112 17.81 -4.34 -1.03
N SER A 113 18.89 -4.83 -0.40
CA SER A 113 18.93 -6.20 0.12
C SER A 113 17.82 -6.44 1.15
N GLY A 114 17.22 -7.61 1.10
CA GLY A 114 16.11 -7.98 1.97
C GLY A 114 15.20 -9.05 1.39
N ILE A 115 14.22 -9.45 2.21
CA ILE A 115 13.20 -10.43 1.84
C ILE A 115 11.91 -9.66 1.56
N TYR A 116 11.32 -9.90 0.38
CA TYR A 116 10.15 -9.21 -0.11
C TYR A 116 9.05 -10.19 -0.50
N ALA A 117 7.80 -9.75 -0.43
CA ALA A 117 6.65 -10.46 -0.97
C ALA A 117 5.90 -9.53 -1.93
N LEU A 118 5.73 -9.97 -3.17
CA LEU A 118 5.02 -9.21 -4.20
C LEU A 118 3.64 -9.83 -4.43
N SER A 119 2.59 -9.03 -4.34
CA SER A 119 1.22 -9.44 -4.62
C SER A 119 0.57 -8.57 -5.69
N ALA A 120 -0.39 -9.15 -6.40
CA ALA A 120 -1.27 -8.44 -7.30
C ALA A 120 -2.54 -8.00 -6.56
N VAL A 121 -3.05 -6.80 -6.85
CA VAL A 121 -4.30 -6.30 -6.25
C VAL A 121 -5.27 -5.83 -7.33
N ASP A 122 -6.53 -6.21 -7.21
CA ASP A 122 -7.60 -5.80 -8.12
C ASP A 122 -8.24 -4.45 -7.73
N ARG A 123 -9.23 -4.00 -8.52
CA ARG A 123 -9.93 -2.72 -8.29
C ARG A 123 -10.76 -2.67 -7.02
N ILE A 124 -11.05 -3.81 -6.40
CA ILE A 124 -11.89 -3.92 -5.20
C ILE A 124 -11.09 -4.32 -3.96
N GLY A 125 -9.76 -4.30 -4.06
CA GLY A 125 -8.84 -4.54 -2.95
C GLY A 125 -8.50 -6.00 -2.70
N ASN A 126 -8.99 -6.95 -3.51
CA ASN A 126 -8.59 -8.35 -3.32
C ASN A 126 -7.13 -8.53 -3.72
N GLU A 127 -6.38 -9.16 -2.84
CA GLU A 127 -4.94 -9.35 -2.97
C GLU A 127 -4.60 -10.82 -3.20
N SER A 128 -3.72 -11.09 -4.17
CA SER A 128 -3.20 -12.44 -4.42
C SER A 128 -2.33 -12.92 -3.26
N LEU A 129 -1.98 -14.21 -3.24
CA LEU A 129 -0.86 -14.66 -2.42
C LEU A 129 0.42 -13.89 -2.79
N GLY A 130 1.24 -13.59 -1.78
CA GLY A 130 2.53 -12.93 -1.96
C GLY A 130 3.58 -13.89 -2.50
N VAL A 131 4.22 -13.53 -3.61
CA VAL A 131 5.38 -14.27 -4.13
C VAL A 131 6.63 -13.79 -3.40
N VAL A 132 7.19 -14.66 -2.55
CA VAL A 132 8.35 -14.34 -1.71
C VAL A 132 9.65 -14.45 -2.51
N VAL A 133 10.51 -13.47 -2.34
CA VAL A 133 11.80 -13.35 -3.02
C VAL A 133 12.83 -12.74 -2.08
N SER A 134 14.07 -13.24 -2.14
CA SER A 134 15.21 -12.68 -1.42
C SER A 134 16.11 -11.93 -2.40
N LEU A 135 16.41 -10.67 -2.09
CA LEU A 135 17.51 -9.92 -2.68
C LEU A 135 18.70 -9.98 -1.72
N GLY A 136 19.84 -10.44 -2.22
CA GLY A 136 21.14 -10.43 -1.52
C GLY A 136 21.82 -9.07 -1.65
#